data_AF-A0A382XGK8-F1
#
_entry.id   AF-A0A382XGK8-F1
#
_cell.length_a   1.000
_cell.length_b   1.000
_cell.length_c   1.000
_cell.angle_alpha   90.00
_cell.angle_beta   90.00
_cell.angle_gamma   90.00
#
_symmetry.space_group_name_H-M   'P 1'
#
loop_
_entity.id
_entity.type
_entity.pdbx_description
1 polymer ?
#
loop_
_entity_poly.entity_id
_entity_poly.type
_entity_poly.pdbx_seq_one_letter_code
_entity_poly.pdbx_strand_id
1 'polypeptide(L)'
;MRSIFAQHNLQISHAVTPSLAQSLDEVYERLHIPHDVVTAYVVPDPAIQATCFSSSTTDCVLSFSSGLVELLDESEFQFVAGHEIGHFLLSHGLVHQSGDAESLEYLMRQRAKEI
;
A
#
# COMPACT_ATOMS: atom_id res chain seq x y z
N MET A 1 -4.58 -7.00 -11.76
CA MET A 1 -4.00 -7.14 -10.41
C MET A 1 -5.09 -7.22 -9.33
N ARG A 2 -6.02 -6.26 -9.27
CA ARG A 2 -7.16 -6.23 -8.32
C ARG A 2 -7.96 -7.55 -8.19
N SER A 3 -8.23 -8.24 -9.30
CA SER A 3 -8.97 -9.52 -9.29
C SER A 3 -8.28 -10.65 -8.52
N ILE A 4 -6.95 -10.68 -8.44
CA ILE A 4 -6.21 -11.73 -7.71
C ILE A 4 -6.24 -11.43 -6.21
N PHE A 5 -6.04 -10.16 -5.84
CA PHE A 5 -6.12 -9.74 -4.43
C PHE A 5 -7.53 -9.93 -3.85
N ALA A 6 -8.57 -9.65 -4.64
CA ALA A 6 -9.95 -9.78 -4.18
C ALA A 6 -10.43 -11.23 -3.93
N GLN A 7 -9.73 -12.25 -4.42
CA GLN A 7 -10.17 -13.65 -4.28
C GLN A 7 -9.84 -14.27 -2.92
N HIS A 8 -8.75 -13.82 -2.28
CA HIS A 8 -8.24 -14.42 -1.04
C HIS A 8 -7.98 -13.44 0.09
N ASN A 9 -8.08 -12.13 -0.19
CA ASN A 9 -7.82 -11.07 0.78
C ASN A 9 -9.10 -10.28 1.07
N LEU A 10 -9.13 -9.64 2.23
CA LEU A 10 -10.27 -8.84 2.66
C LEU A 10 -10.11 -7.41 2.14
N GLN A 11 -11.00 -6.95 1.26
CA GLN A 11 -10.94 -5.57 0.79
C GLN A 11 -11.28 -4.60 1.92
N ILE A 12 -10.46 -3.57 2.10
CA ILE A 12 -10.74 -2.49 3.04
C ILE A 12 -11.83 -1.60 2.44
N SER A 13 -12.96 -1.50 3.13
CA SER A 13 -14.12 -0.70 2.72
C SER A 13 -15.00 -0.37 3.93
N HIS A 14 -15.80 0.69 3.86
CA HIS A 14 -16.72 1.04 4.95
C HIS A 14 -17.73 -0.05 5.28
N ALA A 15 -18.08 -0.90 4.31
CA ALA A 15 -19.06 -1.95 4.50
C ALA A 15 -18.50 -3.13 5.32
N VAL A 16 -17.19 -3.36 5.28
CA VAL A 16 -16.57 -4.58 5.83
C VAL A 16 -15.58 -4.26 6.96
N THR A 17 -14.81 -3.18 6.82
CA THR A 17 -13.77 -2.74 7.76
C THR A 17 -13.88 -1.23 8.00
N PRO A 18 -14.95 -0.76 8.67
CA PRO A 18 -15.27 0.66 8.76
C PRO A 18 -14.18 1.51 9.40
N SER A 19 -13.53 1.02 10.45
CA SER A 19 -12.43 1.73 11.12
C SER A 19 -11.22 1.92 10.20
N LEU A 20 -10.76 0.86 9.54
CA LEU A 20 -9.63 0.93 8.61
C LEU A 20 -9.93 1.80 7.40
N ALA A 21 -11.16 1.73 6.88
CA ALA A 21 -11.58 2.59 5.77
C ALA A 21 -11.54 4.06 6.17
N GLN A 22 -12.06 4.41 7.35
CA GLN A 22 -12.00 5.77 7.88
C GLN A 22 -10.56 6.25 8.06
N SER A 23 -9.66 5.40 8.57
CA SER A 23 -8.24 5.74 8.69
C SER A 23 -7.60 6.04 7.33
N LEU A 24 -7.94 5.25 6.30
CA LEU A 24 -7.47 5.51 4.94
C LEU A 24 -8.04 6.81 4.36
N ASP A 25 -9.31 7.12 4.60
CA ASP A 25 -9.91 8.39 4.18
C ASP A 25 -9.13 9.58 4.75
N GLU A 26 -8.78 9.55 6.04
CA GLU A 26 -7.98 10.61 6.65
C GLU A 26 -6.61 10.78 5.98
N VAL A 27 -5.98 9.66 5.58
CA VAL A 27 -4.72 9.68 4.85
C VAL A 27 -4.91 10.26 3.45
N TYR A 28 -5.96 9.84 2.72
CA TYR A 28 -6.27 10.33 1.38
C TYR A 28 -6.54 11.84 1.37
N GLU A 29 -7.30 12.34 2.35
CA GLU A 29 -7.56 13.78 2.50
C GLU A 29 -6.27 14.56 2.79
N ARG A 30 -5.42 14.08 3.71
CA ARG A 30 -4.14 14.76 4.02
C ARG A 30 -3.18 14.78 2.84
N LEU A 31 -3.13 13.70 2.07
CA LEU A 31 -2.27 13.56 0.89
C LEU A 31 -2.90 14.10 -0.40
N HIS A 32 -4.14 14.59 -0.35
CA HIS A 32 -4.91 15.12 -1.48
C HIS A 32 -5.02 14.14 -2.67
N ILE A 33 -5.35 12.87 -2.39
CA ILE A 33 -5.45 11.81 -3.39
C ILE A 33 -6.92 11.45 -3.64
N PRO A 34 -7.35 11.27 -4.90
CA PRO A 34 -8.68 10.75 -5.19
C PRO A 34 -8.85 9.32 -4.64
N HIS A 35 -10.00 9.07 -4.00
CA HIS A 35 -10.28 7.81 -3.32
C HIS A 35 -10.37 6.59 -4.25
N ASP A 36 -10.56 6.81 -5.56
CA ASP A 36 -10.67 5.76 -6.58
C ASP A 36 -9.33 5.24 -7.12
N VAL A 37 -8.24 5.98 -6.85
CA VAL A 37 -6.88 5.65 -7.33
C VAL A 37 -6.25 4.52 -6.52
N VAL A 38 -6.62 4.40 -5.24
CA VAL A 38 -6.03 3.44 -4.30
C VAL A 38 -7.06 2.40 -3.90
N THR A 39 -6.69 1.12 -3.98
CA THR A 39 -7.49 0.04 -3.40
C THR A 39 -6.66 -0.71 -2.37
N ALA A 40 -7.20 -0.90 -1.17
CA ALA A 40 -6.47 -1.53 -0.08
C ALA A 40 -7.09 -2.87 0.32
N TYR A 41 -6.24 -3.81 0.73
CA TYR A 41 -6.62 -5.14 1.17
C TYR A 41 -5.90 -5.53 2.47
N VAL A 42 -6.55 -6.34 3.30
CA VAL A 42 -5.94 -7.07 4.40
C VAL A 42 -5.64 -8.50 3.96
N VAL A 43 -4.37 -8.89 4.03
CA VAL A 43 -3.86 -10.23 3.69
C VAL A 43 -3.77 -11.05 4.98
N PRO A 44 -4.26 -12.31 5.00
CA PRO A 44 -4.23 -13.17 6.18
C PRO A 44 -2.81 -13.73 6.44
N ASP A 45 -1.92 -12.87 6.90
CA ASP A 45 -0.51 -13.16 7.22
C ASP A 45 -0.18 -12.62 8.62
N PRO A 46 0.36 -13.44 9.55
CA PRO A 46 0.75 -12.99 10.89
C PRO A 46 2.02 -12.13 10.92
N ALA A 47 2.80 -12.04 9.83
CA ALA A 47 3.92 -11.12 9.75
C ALA A 47 3.46 -9.66 9.88
N ILE A 48 4.35 -8.74 10.24
CA ILE A 48 4.06 -7.31 10.28
C ILE A 48 4.62 -6.70 8.99
N GLN A 49 3.75 -6.56 7.97
CA GLN A 49 4.14 -6.08 6.65
C GLN A 49 3.05 -5.21 6.03
N ALA A 50 3.47 -4.17 5.34
CA ALA A 50 2.67 -3.40 4.42
C ALA A 50 3.39 -3.36 3.06
N THR A 51 2.63 -3.33 1.97
CA THR A 51 3.22 -3.14 0.64
C THR A 51 2.32 -2.30 -0.26
N CYS A 52 2.96 -1.57 -1.17
CA CYS A 52 2.31 -0.82 -2.23
C CYS A 52 2.72 -1.36 -3.61
N PHE A 53 1.74 -1.75 -4.41
CA PHE A 53 1.93 -2.14 -5.81
C PHE A 53 1.28 -1.11 -6.73
N SER A 54 2.07 -0.50 -7.62
CA SER A 54 1.57 0.37 -8.66
C SER A 54 1.89 -0.21 -10.05
N SER A 55 0.86 -0.33 -10.89
CA SER A 55 1.05 -0.74 -12.30
C SER A 55 0.92 0.44 -13.26
N SER A 56 0.41 1.57 -12.79
CA SER A 56 0.24 2.81 -13.54
C SER A 56 0.13 3.99 -12.58
N THR A 57 0.10 5.22 -13.10
CA THR A 57 -0.12 6.44 -12.30
C THR A 57 -1.53 6.57 -11.72
N THR A 58 -2.45 5.64 -12.08
CA THR A 58 -3.87 5.69 -11.70
C THR A 58 -4.36 4.42 -11.03
N ASP A 59 -3.48 3.45 -10.78
CA ASP A 59 -3.87 2.18 -10.14
C ASP A 59 -2.80 1.78 -9.12
N CYS A 60 -3.12 2.04 -7.86
CA CYS A 60 -2.33 1.67 -6.69
C CYS A 60 -3.09 0.63 -5.85
N VAL A 61 -2.43 -0.46 -5.51
CA VAL A 61 -2.95 -1.50 -4.63
C VAL A 61 -2.09 -1.54 -3.37
N LEU A 62 -2.71 -1.29 -2.23
CA LEU A 62 -2.10 -1.45 -0.92
C LEU A 62 -2.47 -2.81 -0.35
N SER A 63 -1.52 -3.46 0.33
CA SER A 63 -1.79 -4.65 1.12
C SER A 63 -1.21 -4.48 2.51
N PHE A 64 -2.02 -4.78 3.52
CA PHE A 64 -1.60 -4.82 4.92
C PHE A 64 -1.77 -6.24 5.42
N SER A 65 -0.79 -6.79 6.12
CA SER A 65 -0.93 -8.09 6.76
C SER A 65 -1.87 -8.00 7.98
N SER A 66 -2.57 -9.09 8.30
CA SER A 66 -3.40 -9.15 9.51
C SER A 66 -2.58 -8.91 10.77
N GLY A 67 -1.34 -9.41 10.83
CA GLY A 67 -0.44 -9.15 11.96
C GLY A 67 -0.09 -7.67 12.15
N LEU A 68 -0.02 -6.88 11.07
CA LEU A 68 0.18 -5.44 11.16
C LEU A 68 -1.09 -4.73 11.65
N VAL A 69 -2.24 -5.08 11.07
CA VAL A 69 -3.53 -4.48 11.43
C VAL A 69 -3.91 -4.74 12.90
N GLU A 70 -3.58 -5.91 13.43
CA GLU A 70 -3.83 -6.25 14.83
C GLU A 70 -2.89 -5.53 15.81
N LEU A 71 -1.69 -5.17 15.36
CA LEU A 71 -0.66 -4.59 16.21
C LEU A 71 -0.78 -3.07 16.35
N LEU A 72 -1.05 -2.38 15.24
CA LEU A 72 -0.98 -0.92 15.17
C LEU A 72 -2.27 -0.28 15.68
N ASP A 73 -2.13 0.86 16.35
CA ASP A 73 -3.26 1.75 16.58
C ASP A 73 -3.65 2.53 15.31
N GLU A 74 -4.72 3.32 15.41
CA GLU A 74 -5.24 4.09 14.29
C GLU A 74 -4.21 5.06 13.70
N SER A 75 -3.48 5.77 14.56
CA SER A 75 -2.51 6.78 14.14
C SER A 75 -1.27 6.16 13.51
N GLU A 76 -0.82 5.03 14.05
CA GLU A 76 0.31 4.25 13.53
C GLU A 76 -0.05 3.61 12.20
N PHE A 77 -1.27 3.06 12.06
CA PHE A 77 -1.77 2.54 10.79
C PHE A 77 -1.84 3.64 9.73
N GLN A 78 -2.37 4.81 10.07
CA GLN A 78 -2.40 5.98 9.17
C GLN A 78 -1.00 6.41 8.74
N PHE A 79 -0.02 6.38 9.65
CA PHE A 79 1.37 6.67 9.32
C PHE A 79 1.94 5.67 8.30
N VAL A 80 1.77 4.36 8.54
CA VAL A 80 2.25 3.32 7.62
C VAL A 80 1.55 3.40 6.27
N ALA A 81 0.22 3.56 6.25
CA ALA A 81 -0.54 3.73 5.02
C ALA A 81 -0.06 4.97 4.24
N GLY A 82 0.17 6.08 4.93
CA GLY A 82 0.72 7.30 4.34
C GLY A 82 2.13 7.11 3.79
N HIS A 83 2.99 6.35 4.46
CA HIS A 83 4.34 5.98 3.99
C HIS A 83 4.27 5.18 2.67
N GLU A 84 3.46 4.12 2.65
CA GLU A 84 3.27 3.28 1.46
C GLU A 84 2.69 4.07 0.28
N ILE A 85 1.73 4.95 0.54
CA ILE A 85 1.18 5.85 -0.48
C ILE A 85 2.22 6.92 -0.88
N GLY A 86 3.06 7.36 0.05
CA GLY A 86 4.19 8.23 -0.22
C GLY A 86 5.13 7.61 -1.26
N HIS A 87 5.38 6.30 -1.19
CA HIS A 87 6.07 5.57 -2.24
C HIS A 87 5.30 5.62 -3.57
N PHE A 88 3.98 5.45 -3.59
CA PHE A 88 3.23 5.60 -4.84
C PHE A 88 3.34 7.01 -5.44
N LEU A 89 3.25 8.06 -4.61
CA LEU A 89 3.29 9.46 -5.04
C LEU A 89 4.69 9.93 -5.47
N LEU A 90 5.72 9.56 -4.69
CA LEU A 90 7.11 10.01 -4.87
C LEU A 90 7.94 9.05 -5.72
N SER A 91 7.54 7.77 -5.80
CA SER A 91 8.23 6.70 -6.50
C SER A 91 7.44 6.28 -7.77
N HIS A 92 7.79 6.98 -8.87
CA HIS A 92 7.93 6.47 -10.25
C HIS A 92 6.69 6.35 -11.16
N GLY A 93 6.32 7.46 -11.80
CA GLY A 93 5.51 7.43 -13.03
C GLY A 93 6.12 6.61 -14.19
N LEU A 94 7.42 6.30 -14.17
CA LEU A 94 8.11 5.48 -15.17
C LEU A 94 9.44 4.94 -14.58
N VAL A 95 9.47 3.81 -13.86
CA VAL A 95 10.66 2.95 -14.01
C VAL A 95 10.39 2.14 -15.25
N HIS A 96 11.02 2.54 -16.36
CA HIS A 96 11.15 1.68 -17.52
C HIS A 96 11.67 0.34 -17.00
N GLN A 97 10.85 -0.72 -17.08
CA GLN A 97 11.28 -2.10 -16.83
C GLN A 97 12.20 -2.52 -17.98
N SER A 98 13.35 -1.87 -18.10
CA SER A 98 14.45 -2.31 -18.94
C SER A 98 15.42 -3.07 -18.05
N GLY A 99 15.10 -4.34 -17.83
CA GLY A 99 16.09 -5.42 -17.94
C GLY A 99 16.95 -5.83 -16.75
N ASP A 100 16.78 -5.33 -15.52
CA ASP A 100 17.66 -5.79 -14.41
C ASP A 100 17.02 -5.70 -13.01
N ALA A 101 15.77 -6.18 -12.87
CA ALA A 101 15.00 -6.15 -11.63
C ALA A 101 15.59 -7.01 -10.46
N GLU A 102 16.64 -7.80 -10.71
CA GLU A 102 17.28 -8.66 -9.70
C GLU A 102 18.74 -8.26 -9.37
N SER A 103 19.27 -7.18 -9.94
CA SER A 103 20.61 -6.73 -9.57
C SER A 103 20.67 -6.34 -8.08
N LEU A 104 21.76 -6.69 -7.40
CA LEU A 104 22.01 -6.29 -6.02
C LEU A 104 21.89 -4.76 -5.86
N GLU A 105 22.33 -4.00 -6.85
CA GLU A 105 22.21 -2.54 -6.86
C GLU A 105 20.76 -2.06 -6.88
N TYR A 106 19.89 -2.77 -7.61
CA TYR A 106 18.45 -2.49 -7.62
C TYR A 106 17.84 -2.71 -6.23
N LEU A 107 18.16 -3.83 -5.59
CA LEU A 107 17.70 -4.13 -4.23
C LEU A 107 18.24 -3.12 -3.19
N MET A 108 19.51 -2.73 -3.31
CA MET A 108 20.11 -1.69 -2.46
C MET A 108 19.40 -0.33 -2.64
N ARG A 109 19.07 0.05 -3.88
CA ARG A 109 18.30 1.28 -4.16
C ARG A 109 16.88 1.22 -3.61
N GLN A 110 16.21 0.07 -3.66
CA GLN A 110 14.89 -0.09 -3.04
C GLN A 110 14.97 0.11 -1.52
N ARG A 111 15.93 -0.53 -0.85
CA ARG A 111 16.14 -0.36 0.60
C ARG A 111 16.49 1.06 1.01
N ALA A 112 17.23 1.79 0.16
CA ALA A 112 17.57 3.19 0.43
C ALA A 112 16.37 4.15 0.41
N LYS A 113 15.23 3.73 -0.16
CA LYS A 113 13.99 4.53 -0.14
C LYS A 113 13.18 4.37 1.14
N GLU A 114 13.50 3.36 1.96
CA GLU A 114 12.78 3.07 3.21
C GLU A 114 13.32 3.86 4.42
N ILE A 115 14.24 4.82 4.20
CA ILE A 115 14.95 5.60 5.23
C ILE A 115 14.80 7.09 4.91
#